data_AF-A0A1W1WEQ3-F1
#
_entry.id   AF-A0A1W1WEQ3-F1
#
_cell.length_a   1.000
_cell.length_b   1.000
_cell.length_c   1.000
_cell.angle_alpha   90.00
_cell.angle_beta   90.00
_cell.angle_gamma   90.00
#
_symmetry.space_group_name_H-M   'P 1'
#
loop_
_entity.id
_entity.type
_entity.pdbx_description
1 polymer ?
#
loop_
_entity_poly.entity_id
_entity_poly.type
_entity_poly.pdbx_seq_one_letter_code
_entity_poly.pdbx_strand_id
1 'polypeptide(L)'
;MMGRSLIKYGISSLWILDGLLQLKPAMFTKSLITQVFLPNLVDQPQWLHPILHWGIHQWAQHMLIANLGAAIIQIVIGIFIALPAPTWEKTGIGLSLVWSLIVWIWGEGLGMTLTPLANAVSGSPGSVFFYAVFAYLLWRPASDWTQGHILSRIRWILIGLWTSATIWQMRMTFDHVHQLAWSLKMNQTRLPIPLFNTGIQNIITFTSRYPHLANNLLLMAFTVFTLFWLILPYSRILINLSVLWWLFWWIVGMDFGIWGALATDPNSAPLWILLIVSSSLAARTPSAVSRITLP
;
A
#
# COMPACT_ATOMS: atom_id res chain seq x y z
N MET A 1 -2.43 -3.71 23.79
CA MET A 1 -3.55 -3.78 22.83
C MET A 1 -3.66 -2.58 21.88
N MET A 2 -3.16 -1.39 22.21
CA MET A 2 -3.33 -0.18 21.38
C MET A 2 -2.91 -0.34 19.90
N GLY A 3 -1.77 -1.00 19.62
CA GLY A 3 -1.34 -1.27 18.24
C GLY A 3 -2.33 -2.13 17.43
N ARG A 4 -2.92 -3.15 18.07
CA ARG A 4 -3.97 -4.00 17.45
C ARG A 4 -5.22 -3.17 17.16
N SER A 5 -5.67 -2.38 18.12
CA SER A 5 -6.85 -1.52 17.96
C SER A 5 -6.65 -0.48 16.86
N LEU A 6 -5.44 0.10 16.75
CA LEU A 6 -5.11 1.04 15.69
C LEU A 6 -5.21 0.37 14.31
N ILE A 7 -4.67 -0.85 14.14
CA ILE A 7 -4.82 -1.59 12.89
C ILE A 7 -6.30 -1.92 12.61
N LYS A 8 -7.04 -2.42 13.62
CA LYS A 8 -8.46 -2.78 13.51
C LYS A 8 -9.29 -1.60 12.97
N TYR A 9 -9.21 -0.45 13.64
CA TYR A 9 -10.01 0.71 13.23
C TYR A 9 -9.44 1.40 11.99
N GLY A 10 -8.12 1.38 11.80
CA GLY A 10 -7.47 1.90 10.60
C GLY A 10 -7.95 1.17 9.35
N ILE A 11 -7.84 -0.16 9.32
CA ILE A 11 -8.23 -0.95 8.16
C ILE A 11 -9.75 -0.96 7.93
N SER A 12 -10.53 -0.95 9.02
CA SER A 12 -11.99 -0.82 8.94
C SER A 12 -12.39 0.50 8.27
N SER A 13 -11.79 1.61 8.69
CA SER A 13 -12.06 2.94 8.15
C SER A 13 -11.63 3.03 6.68
N LEU A 14 -10.49 2.44 6.33
CA LEU A 14 -9.98 2.42 4.97
C LEU A 14 -10.87 1.60 4.03
N TRP A 15 -11.36 0.44 4.45
CA TRP A 15 -12.34 -0.32 3.65
C TRP A 15 -13.66 0.42 3.44
N ILE A 16 -14.16 1.11 4.48
CA ILE A 16 -15.37 1.94 4.33
C ILE A 16 -15.11 3.09 3.36
N LEU A 17 -13.98 3.78 3.52
CA LEU A 17 -13.60 4.87 2.63
C LEU A 17 -13.46 4.38 1.19
N ASP A 18 -12.81 3.25 0.98
CA ASP A 18 -12.62 2.63 -0.33
C ASP A 18 -13.96 2.34 -1.00
N GLY A 19 -14.88 1.68 -0.28
CA GLY A 19 -16.23 1.45 -0.80
C GLY A 19 -17.03 2.73 -1.09
N LEU A 20 -16.83 3.80 -0.33
CA LEU A 20 -17.45 5.11 -0.63
C LEU A 20 -16.81 5.77 -1.86
N LEU A 21 -15.49 5.66 -2.04
CA LEU A 21 -14.78 6.19 -3.20
C LEU A 21 -15.14 5.40 -4.48
N GLN A 22 -15.42 4.11 -4.36
CA GLN A 22 -15.92 3.28 -5.45
C GLN A 22 -17.28 3.76 -5.99
N LEU A 23 -18.07 4.51 -5.20
CA LEU A 23 -19.35 5.07 -5.62
C LEU A 23 -19.22 6.38 -6.43
N LYS A 24 -18.00 6.86 -6.70
CA LYS A 24 -17.79 8.04 -7.57
C LYS A 24 -18.41 7.80 -8.97
N PRO A 25 -19.08 8.80 -9.57
CA PRO A 25 -19.72 8.62 -10.88
C PRO A 25 -18.78 8.12 -11.98
N ALA A 26 -17.51 8.55 -11.98
CA ALA A 26 -16.52 8.12 -12.96
C ALA A 26 -16.22 6.61 -12.91
N MET A 27 -16.34 5.97 -11.74
CA MET A 27 -16.13 4.52 -11.59
C MET A 27 -17.13 3.71 -12.40
N PHE A 28 -18.35 4.23 -12.60
CA PHE A 28 -19.41 3.59 -13.39
C PHE A 28 -19.31 3.87 -14.88
N THR A 29 -18.14 4.28 -15.37
CA THR A 29 -17.91 4.57 -16.79
C THR A 29 -16.74 3.76 -17.35
N LYS A 30 -16.62 3.73 -18.68
CA LYS A 30 -15.52 3.03 -19.35
C LYS A 30 -14.13 3.54 -18.95
N SER A 31 -14.03 4.71 -18.31
CA SER A 31 -12.75 5.23 -17.82
C SER A 31 -12.11 4.34 -16.77
N LEU A 32 -12.89 3.65 -15.93
CA LEU A 32 -12.34 2.65 -14.99
C LEU A 32 -11.58 1.55 -15.75
N ILE A 33 -12.19 1.03 -16.80
CA ILE A 33 -11.56 -0.02 -17.63
C ILE A 33 -10.33 0.53 -18.35
N THR A 34 -10.43 1.70 -18.98
CA THR A 34 -9.36 2.21 -19.85
C THR A 34 -8.22 2.90 -19.12
N GLN A 35 -8.44 3.41 -17.91
CA GLN A 35 -7.47 4.20 -17.15
C GLN A 35 -6.98 3.52 -15.87
N VAL A 36 -7.67 2.48 -15.38
CA VAL A 36 -7.23 1.71 -14.20
C VAL A 36 -6.86 0.28 -14.60
N PHE A 37 -7.78 -0.46 -15.23
CA PHE A 37 -7.54 -1.89 -15.46
C PHE A 37 -6.63 -2.21 -16.65
N LEU A 38 -6.85 -1.59 -17.82
CA LEU A 38 -6.01 -1.85 -19.00
C LEU A 38 -4.54 -1.45 -18.79
N PRO A 39 -4.21 -0.33 -18.12
CA PRO A 39 -2.81 0.00 -17.80
C PRO A 39 -2.09 -1.08 -16.99
N ASN A 40 -2.81 -1.86 -16.16
CA ASN A 40 -2.22 -2.94 -15.38
C ASN A 40 -1.72 -4.12 -16.22
N LEU A 41 -2.04 -4.18 -17.51
CA LEU A 41 -1.52 -5.18 -18.45
C LEU A 41 -0.14 -4.83 -19.02
N VAL A 42 0.28 -3.56 -18.90
CA VAL A 42 1.51 -3.08 -19.52
C VAL A 42 2.73 -3.72 -18.85
N ASP A 43 3.63 -4.27 -19.67
CA ASP A 43 4.90 -4.90 -19.26
C ASP A 43 4.76 -6.00 -18.20
N GLN A 44 3.59 -6.64 -18.13
CA GLN A 44 3.38 -7.81 -17.28
C GLN A 44 4.01 -9.06 -17.89
N PRO A 45 4.33 -10.07 -17.07
CA PRO A 45 4.71 -11.39 -17.56
C PRO A 45 3.62 -11.99 -18.45
N GLN A 46 4.00 -12.60 -19.57
CA GLN A 46 3.06 -13.15 -20.56
C GLN A 46 2.09 -14.19 -19.98
N TRP A 47 2.52 -14.96 -18.98
CA TRP A 47 1.65 -15.94 -18.31
C TRP A 47 0.52 -15.29 -17.50
N LEU A 48 0.69 -14.04 -17.06
CA LEU A 48 -0.27 -13.31 -16.24
C LEU A 48 -1.33 -12.60 -17.10
N HIS A 49 -1.01 -12.26 -18.34
CA HIS A 49 -1.93 -11.62 -19.30
C HIS A 49 -3.30 -12.29 -19.39
N PRO A 50 -3.43 -13.61 -19.64
CA PRO A 50 -4.75 -14.24 -19.76
C PRO A 50 -5.57 -14.16 -18.46
N ILE A 51 -4.92 -14.19 -17.30
CA ILE A 51 -5.58 -14.10 -15.99
C ILE A 51 -6.16 -12.69 -15.80
N LEU A 52 -5.37 -11.65 -16.07
CA LEU A 52 -5.80 -10.26 -15.96
C LEU A 52 -6.90 -9.96 -16.98
N HIS A 53 -6.69 -10.32 -18.25
CA HIS A 53 -7.69 -10.12 -19.31
C HIS A 53 -9.03 -10.75 -18.99
N TRP A 54 -9.05 -11.94 -18.39
CA TRP A 54 -10.29 -12.58 -17.96
C TRP A 54 -11.05 -11.69 -16.97
N GLY A 55 -10.40 -11.20 -15.91
CA GLY A 55 -11.07 -10.35 -14.91
C GLY A 55 -11.52 -9.01 -15.48
N ILE A 56 -10.71 -8.39 -16.33
CA ILE A 56 -11.07 -7.14 -17.02
C ILE A 56 -12.32 -7.35 -17.89
N HIS A 57 -12.38 -8.45 -18.63
CA HIS A 57 -13.53 -8.80 -19.46
C HIS A 57 -14.79 -9.01 -18.60
N GLN A 58 -14.70 -9.79 -17.53
CA GLN A 58 -15.84 -10.02 -16.62
C GLN A 58 -16.36 -8.69 -16.03
N TRP A 59 -15.45 -7.82 -15.59
CA TRP A 59 -15.84 -6.52 -15.03
C TRP A 59 -16.46 -5.60 -16.07
N ALA A 60 -15.91 -5.57 -17.28
CA ALA A 60 -16.41 -4.73 -18.37
C ALA A 60 -17.82 -5.14 -18.82
N GLN A 61 -18.17 -6.43 -18.77
CA GLN A 61 -19.50 -6.93 -19.13
C GLN A 61 -20.60 -6.45 -18.16
N HIS A 62 -20.29 -6.34 -16.87
CA HIS A 62 -21.27 -6.03 -15.83
C HIS A 62 -20.86 -4.83 -14.96
N MET A 63 -20.27 -3.81 -15.56
CA MET A 63 -19.62 -2.69 -14.86
C MET A 63 -20.46 -2.04 -13.76
N LEU A 64 -21.76 -1.80 -14.00
CA LEU A 64 -22.64 -1.20 -12.98
C LEU A 64 -22.76 -2.09 -11.73
N ILE A 65 -23.07 -3.37 -11.95
CA ILE A 65 -23.28 -4.35 -10.88
C ILE A 65 -21.95 -4.68 -10.20
N ALA A 66 -20.86 -4.80 -10.97
CA ALA A 66 -19.53 -5.10 -10.45
C ALA A 66 -19.03 -3.98 -9.52
N ASN A 67 -19.14 -2.71 -9.93
CA ASN A 67 -18.73 -1.58 -9.09
C ASN A 67 -19.62 -1.39 -7.86
N LEU A 68 -20.94 -1.54 -8.01
CA LEU A 68 -21.85 -1.46 -6.87
C LEU A 68 -21.59 -2.60 -5.88
N GLY A 69 -21.38 -3.82 -6.40
CA GLY A 69 -21.02 -4.99 -5.60
C GLY A 69 -19.70 -4.80 -4.86
N ALA A 70 -18.66 -4.28 -5.54
CA ALA A 70 -17.38 -3.96 -4.92
C ALA A 70 -17.55 -2.96 -3.76
N ALA A 71 -18.27 -1.85 -3.99
CA ALA A 71 -18.55 -0.84 -2.98
C ALA A 71 -19.25 -1.44 -1.74
N ILE A 72 -20.27 -2.28 -1.96
CA ILE A 72 -21.00 -2.95 -0.88
C ILE A 72 -20.07 -3.90 -0.11
N ILE A 73 -19.29 -4.73 -0.81
CA ILE A 73 -18.36 -5.67 -0.20
C ILE A 73 -17.34 -4.92 0.67
N GLN A 74 -16.74 -3.84 0.16
CA GLN A 74 -15.76 -3.02 0.86
C GLN A 74 -16.37 -2.40 2.14
N ILE A 75 -17.56 -1.79 2.04
CA ILE A 75 -18.25 -1.21 3.21
C ILE A 75 -18.60 -2.29 4.25
N VAL A 76 -19.12 -3.43 3.81
CA VAL A 76 -19.49 -4.55 4.71
C VAL A 76 -18.26 -5.11 5.42
N ILE A 77 -17.14 -5.30 4.71
CA ILE A 77 -15.87 -5.72 5.32
C ILE A 77 -15.46 -4.74 6.43
N GLY A 78 -15.46 -3.44 6.12
CA GLY A 78 -15.07 -2.43 7.09
C GLY A 78 -15.97 -2.39 8.32
N ILE A 79 -17.29 -2.48 8.13
CA ILE A 79 -18.27 -2.56 9.24
C ILE A 79 -18.03 -3.83 10.07
N PHE A 80 -17.90 -4.99 9.44
CA PHE A 80 -17.72 -6.26 10.15
C PHE A 80 -16.45 -6.27 10.98
N ILE A 81 -15.34 -5.72 10.46
CA ILE A 81 -14.10 -5.55 11.23
C ILE A 81 -14.33 -4.61 12.40
N ALA A 82 -15.06 -3.50 12.26
CA ALA A 82 -15.28 -2.55 13.35
C ALA A 82 -16.07 -3.14 14.53
N LEU A 83 -16.98 -4.08 14.26
CA LEU A 83 -17.88 -4.62 15.27
C LEU A 83 -17.12 -5.23 16.47
N PRO A 84 -17.65 -5.10 17.69
CA PRO A 84 -17.00 -5.62 18.90
C PRO A 84 -17.16 -7.14 19.04
N ALA A 85 -18.16 -7.74 18.38
CA ALA A 85 -18.45 -9.16 18.46
C ALA A 85 -17.36 -9.99 17.73
N PRO A 86 -16.68 -10.94 18.40
CA PRO A 86 -15.57 -11.69 17.81
C PRO A 86 -15.92 -12.45 16.54
N THR A 87 -17.15 -12.96 16.42
CA THR A 87 -17.62 -13.66 15.22
C THR A 87 -17.65 -12.73 14.01
N TRP A 88 -18.25 -11.55 14.13
CA TRP A 88 -18.32 -10.57 13.06
C TRP A 88 -16.94 -9.99 12.71
N GLU A 89 -16.12 -9.69 13.72
CA GLU A 89 -14.75 -9.22 13.50
C GLU A 89 -13.95 -10.24 12.69
N LYS A 90 -13.99 -11.52 13.06
CA LYS A 90 -13.30 -12.59 12.33
C LYS A 90 -13.86 -12.75 10.92
N THR A 91 -15.18 -12.76 10.74
CA THR A 91 -15.79 -12.81 9.40
C THR A 91 -15.31 -11.66 8.53
N GLY A 92 -15.30 -10.44 9.05
CA GLY A 92 -14.78 -9.25 8.36
C GLY A 92 -13.30 -9.38 7.98
N ILE A 93 -12.45 -9.88 8.89
CA ILE A 93 -11.03 -10.13 8.61
C ILE A 93 -10.87 -11.18 7.50
N GLY A 94 -11.64 -12.27 7.54
CA GLY A 94 -11.62 -13.31 6.51
C GLY A 94 -12.02 -12.78 5.14
N LEU A 95 -13.13 -12.03 5.09
CA LEU A 95 -13.59 -11.36 3.87
C LEU A 95 -12.57 -10.34 3.36
N SER A 96 -11.96 -9.55 4.26
CA SER A 96 -10.87 -8.63 3.93
C SER A 96 -9.72 -9.33 3.23
N LEU A 97 -9.27 -10.47 3.75
CA LEU A 97 -8.16 -11.20 3.15
C LEU A 97 -8.51 -11.71 1.75
N VAL A 98 -9.68 -12.34 1.59
CA VAL A 98 -10.12 -12.89 0.30
C VAL A 98 -10.32 -11.78 -0.73
N TRP A 99 -11.04 -10.72 -0.36
CA TRP A 99 -11.30 -9.60 -1.25
C TRP A 99 -10.02 -8.85 -1.60
N SER A 100 -9.09 -8.72 -0.65
CA SER A 100 -7.79 -8.11 -0.93
C SER A 100 -7.03 -8.86 -2.02
N LEU A 101 -7.03 -10.20 -2.00
CA LEU A 101 -6.35 -10.99 -3.02
C LEU A 101 -7.01 -10.84 -4.40
N ILE A 102 -8.35 -10.78 -4.44
CA ILE A 102 -9.09 -10.56 -5.69
C ILE A 102 -8.70 -9.20 -6.30
N VAL A 103 -8.80 -8.13 -5.52
CA VAL A 103 -8.48 -6.78 -6.00
C VAL A 103 -6.99 -6.65 -6.31
N TRP A 104 -6.10 -7.24 -5.51
CA TRP A 104 -4.66 -7.18 -5.78
C TRP A 104 -4.30 -7.83 -7.11
N ILE A 105 -4.92 -8.97 -7.45
CA ILE A 105 -4.69 -9.65 -8.73
C ILE A 105 -5.32 -8.85 -9.88
N TRP A 106 -6.63 -8.63 -9.86
CA TRP A 106 -7.36 -8.11 -11.03
C TRP A 106 -7.53 -6.59 -11.05
N GLY A 107 -7.64 -5.96 -9.89
CA GLY A 107 -7.79 -4.51 -9.75
C GLY A 107 -6.47 -3.75 -9.81
N GLU A 108 -5.39 -4.33 -9.25
CA GLU A 108 -4.07 -3.67 -9.15
C GLU A 108 -2.98 -4.34 -10.01
N GLY A 109 -3.26 -5.47 -10.69
CA GLY A 109 -2.24 -6.16 -11.51
C GLY A 109 -1.04 -6.62 -10.70
N LEU A 110 -1.27 -7.16 -9.50
CA LEU A 110 -0.26 -7.46 -8.48
C LEU A 110 0.52 -6.22 -8.04
N GLY A 111 -0.11 -5.04 -8.03
CA GLY A 111 0.49 -3.75 -7.69
C GLY A 111 1.70 -3.39 -8.55
N MET A 112 1.70 -3.86 -9.79
CA MET A 112 2.79 -3.73 -10.76
C MET A 112 4.12 -4.35 -10.33
N THR A 113 4.16 -5.15 -9.26
CA THR A 113 5.38 -5.68 -8.61
C THR A 113 6.26 -6.54 -9.51
N LEU A 114 5.68 -7.11 -10.57
CA LEU A 114 6.36 -7.94 -11.56
C LEU A 114 6.81 -7.17 -12.81
N THR A 115 6.44 -5.90 -12.92
CA THR A 115 6.76 -5.05 -14.07
C THR A 115 8.01 -4.20 -13.79
N PRO A 116 8.64 -3.64 -14.83
CA PRO A 116 9.66 -2.60 -14.69
C PRO A 116 9.22 -1.38 -13.87
N LEU A 117 7.92 -1.07 -13.88
CA LEU A 117 7.34 0.11 -13.24
C LEU A 117 7.23 -0.01 -11.72
N ALA A 118 7.45 -1.20 -11.17
CA ALA A 118 7.42 -1.45 -9.74
C ALA A 118 8.36 -0.48 -9.01
N ASN A 119 7.81 0.34 -8.13
CA ASN A 119 8.59 1.12 -7.17
C ASN A 119 7.71 1.52 -5.99
N ALA A 120 8.29 1.51 -4.80
CA ALA A 120 7.49 1.68 -3.58
C ALA A 120 7.01 3.13 -3.39
N VAL A 121 7.74 4.12 -3.96
CA VAL A 121 7.37 5.54 -3.82
C VAL A 121 6.16 5.93 -4.67
N SER A 122 5.85 5.17 -5.73
CA SER A 122 4.65 5.36 -6.56
C SER A 122 3.52 4.39 -6.22
N GLY A 123 3.67 3.56 -5.18
CA GLY A 123 2.56 2.79 -4.63
C GLY A 123 2.73 1.28 -4.58
N SER A 124 3.67 0.67 -5.31
CA SER A 124 3.88 -0.79 -5.28
C SER A 124 4.22 -1.28 -3.85
N PRO A 125 3.70 -2.43 -3.39
CA PRO A 125 2.92 -3.47 -4.09
C PRO A 125 1.40 -3.21 -4.21
N GLY A 126 0.94 -1.97 -4.11
CA GLY A 126 -0.48 -1.64 -4.07
C GLY A 126 -0.99 -1.50 -2.63
N SER A 127 -2.07 -0.76 -2.46
CA SER A 127 -2.66 -0.51 -1.14
C SER A 127 -3.28 -1.79 -0.59
N VAL A 128 -3.95 -2.54 -1.45
CA VAL A 128 -4.76 -3.69 -1.05
C VAL A 128 -3.89 -4.88 -0.62
N PHE A 129 -2.64 -4.95 -1.08
CA PHE A 129 -1.65 -5.85 -0.51
C PHE A 129 -1.47 -5.64 1.01
N PHE A 130 -1.41 -4.39 1.47
CA PHE A 130 -1.33 -4.10 2.90
C PHE A 130 -2.62 -4.47 3.62
N TYR A 131 -3.78 -4.40 2.96
CA TYR A 131 -5.05 -4.80 3.55
C TYR A 131 -5.03 -6.30 3.86
N ALA A 132 -4.47 -7.12 2.96
CA ALA A 132 -4.21 -8.54 3.22
C ALA A 132 -3.21 -8.76 4.38
N VAL A 133 -2.12 -7.98 4.44
CA VAL A 133 -1.15 -8.04 5.55
C VAL A 133 -1.81 -7.71 6.89
N PHE A 134 -2.63 -6.65 6.95
CA PHE A 134 -3.34 -6.27 8.17
C PHE A 134 -4.39 -7.30 8.57
N ALA A 135 -5.12 -7.87 7.60
CA ALA A 135 -6.03 -8.97 7.86
C ALA A 135 -5.28 -10.18 8.48
N TYR A 136 -4.12 -10.55 7.92
CA TYR A 136 -3.27 -11.59 8.50
C TYR A 136 -2.84 -11.26 9.94
N LEU A 137 -2.38 -10.03 10.21
CA LEU A 137 -1.94 -9.60 11.54
C LEU A 137 -3.09 -9.60 12.56
N LEU A 138 -4.30 -9.18 12.16
CA LEU A 138 -5.48 -9.18 13.01
C LEU A 138 -6.04 -10.59 13.25
N TRP A 139 -5.87 -11.51 12.30
CA TRP A 139 -6.26 -12.91 12.43
C TRP A 139 -5.41 -13.66 13.46
N ARG A 140 -4.20 -13.17 13.77
CA ARG A 140 -3.33 -13.78 14.78
C ARG A 140 -4.02 -13.80 16.15
N PRO A 141 -3.82 -14.87 16.94
CA PRO A 141 -4.38 -14.96 18.29
C PRO A 141 -3.98 -13.76 19.15
N ALA A 142 -4.84 -13.36 20.10
CA ALA A 142 -4.53 -12.28 21.04
C ALA A 142 -3.24 -12.53 21.83
N SER A 143 -2.87 -13.79 22.04
CA SER A 143 -1.61 -14.19 22.67
C SER A 143 -0.36 -13.73 21.91
N ASP A 144 -0.40 -13.67 20.56
CA ASP A 144 0.74 -13.18 19.76
C ASP A 144 1.01 -11.69 20.06
N TRP A 145 -0.04 -10.93 20.39
CA TRP A 145 0.04 -9.51 20.74
C TRP A 145 0.50 -9.29 22.18
N THR A 146 0.07 -10.13 23.12
CA THR A 146 0.45 -9.99 24.54
C THR A 146 1.87 -10.50 24.82
N GLN A 147 2.29 -11.57 24.13
CA GLN A 147 3.61 -12.20 24.25
C GLN A 147 4.71 -11.51 23.40
N GLY A 148 4.35 -10.53 22.57
CA GLY A 148 5.30 -9.77 21.75
C GLY A 148 5.77 -10.45 20.47
N HIS A 149 5.31 -11.68 20.16
CA HIS A 149 5.64 -12.35 18.90
C HIS A 149 5.20 -11.55 17.66
N ILE A 150 4.11 -10.77 17.79
CA ILE A 150 3.64 -9.89 16.72
C ILE A 150 4.68 -8.84 16.31
N LEU A 151 5.53 -8.38 17.24
CA LEU A 151 6.58 -7.41 16.93
C LEU A 151 7.67 -8.05 16.07
N SER A 152 8.03 -9.30 16.31
CA SER A 152 8.97 -10.00 15.42
C SER A 152 8.37 -10.13 14.02
N ARG A 153 7.09 -10.51 13.92
CA ARG A 153 6.38 -10.62 12.62
C ARG A 153 6.33 -9.30 11.88
N ILE A 154 5.89 -8.22 12.53
CA ILE A 154 5.82 -6.90 11.89
C ILE A 154 7.21 -6.41 11.47
N ARG A 155 8.25 -6.64 12.29
CA ARG A 155 9.64 -6.31 11.94
C ARG A 155 10.05 -7.02 10.65
N TRP A 156 9.84 -8.32 10.55
CA TRP A 156 10.22 -9.09 9.36
C TRP A 156 9.38 -8.72 8.13
N ILE A 157 8.10 -8.40 8.31
CA ILE A 157 7.27 -7.84 7.23
C ILE A 157 7.86 -6.50 6.75
N LEU A 158 8.18 -5.58 7.66
CA LEU A 158 8.78 -4.29 7.32
C LEU A 158 10.12 -4.47 6.60
N ILE A 159 11.01 -5.34 7.11
CA ILE A 159 12.28 -5.65 6.45
C ILE A 159 12.03 -6.20 5.05
N GLY A 160 11.10 -7.14 4.88
CA GLY A 160 10.75 -7.71 3.58
C GLY A 160 10.22 -6.65 2.61
N LEU A 161 9.38 -5.74 3.07
CA LEU A 161 8.85 -4.65 2.25
C LEU A 161 9.94 -3.63 1.87
N TRP A 162 10.79 -3.21 2.82
CA TRP A 162 11.89 -2.29 2.52
C TRP A 162 12.92 -2.93 1.58
N THR A 163 13.19 -4.23 1.75
CA THR A 163 14.05 -5.01 0.85
C THR A 163 13.44 -5.11 -0.55
N SER A 164 12.13 -5.36 -0.64
CA SER A 164 11.42 -5.39 -1.92
C SER A 164 11.50 -4.03 -2.62
N ALA A 165 11.33 -2.93 -1.87
CA ALA A 165 11.52 -1.58 -2.37
C ALA A 165 12.94 -1.33 -2.87
N THR A 166 13.97 -1.82 -2.16
CA THR A 166 15.37 -1.79 -2.61
C THR A 166 15.55 -2.55 -3.92
N ILE A 167 15.02 -3.76 -4.04
CA ILE A 167 15.15 -4.61 -5.25
C ILE A 167 14.48 -3.93 -6.46
N TRP A 168 13.26 -3.42 -6.29
CA TRP A 168 12.56 -2.69 -7.35
C TRP A 168 13.32 -1.42 -7.76
N GLN A 169 13.80 -0.64 -6.80
CA GLN A 169 14.59 0.55 -7.08
C GLN A 169 15.93 0.21 -7.74
N MET A 170 16.54 -0.94 -7.39
CA MET A 170 17.77 -1.44 -8.01
C MET A 170 17.54 -1.71 -9.50
N ARG A 171 16.45 -2.40 -9.85
CA ARG A 171 16.06 -2.63 -11.25
C ARG A 171 15.83 -1.31 -12.01
N MET A 172 15.12 -0.34 -11.42
CA MET A 172 14.96 0.98 -12.04
C MET A 172 16.31 1.70 -12.22
N THR A 173 17.24 1.55 -11.29
CA THR A 173 18.54 2.22 -11.31
C THR A 173 19.44 1.71 -12.43
N PHE A 174 19.42 0.40 -12.68
CA PHE A 174 20.35 -0.23 -13.62
C PHE A 174 19.72 -0.59 -14.97
N ASP A 175 18.46 -1.03 -14.98
CA ASP A 175 17.80 -1.53 -16.19
C ASP A 175 16.91 -0.46 -16.85
N HIS A 176 16.37 0.47 -16.06
CA HIS A 176 15.29 1.36 -16.51
C HIS A 176 15.34 2.79 -15.96
N VAL A 177 16.46 3.45 -16.22
CA VAL A 177 16.86 4.73 -15.61
C VAL A 177 15.78 5.84 -15.65
N HIS A 178 14.97 5.94 -16.70
CA HIS A 178 13.94 6.99 -16.82
C HIS A 178 12.56 6.63 -16.22
N GLN A 179 12.37 5.40 -15.74
CA GLN A 179 11.04 4.94 -15.31
C GLN A 179 10.53 5.58 -14.03
N LEU A 180 11.42 6.02 -13.12
CA LEU A 180 11.00 6.74 -11.91
C LEU A 180 10.25 8.04 -12.26
N ALA A 181 10.78 8.85 -13.18
CA ALA A 181 10.11 10.09 -13.58
C ALA A 181 8.75 9.81 -14.24
N TRP A 182 8.69 8.72 -15.03
CA TRP A 182 7.47 8.31 -15.70
C TRP A 182 6.41 7.79 -14.72
N SER A 183 6.79 6.98 -13.72
CA SER A 183 5.85 6.48 -12.70
C SER A 183 5.29 7.62 -11.83
N LEU A 184 6.13 8.58 -11.44
CA LEU A 184 5.68 9.78 -10.72
C LEU A 184 4.71 10.63 -11.55
N LYS A 185 4.97 10.76 -12.86
CA LYS A 185 4.09 11.48 -13.78
C LYS A 185 2.75 10.78 -13.98
N MET A 186 2.72 9.45 -14.00
CA MET A 186 1.48 8.67 -14.14
C MET A 186 0.54 8.81 -12.94
N ASN A 187 1.10 8.92 -11.73
CA ASN A 187 0.32 9.08 -10.52
C ASN A 187 -0.22 10.49 -10.32
N GLN A 188 0.24 11.45 -11.10
CA GLN A 188 -0.11 12.85 -10.88
C GLN A 188 -1.56 13.13 -11.24
N THR A 189 -2.32 13.64 -10.27
CA THR A 189 -3.60 14.29 -10.50
C THR A 189 -3.47 15.79 -10.26
N ARG A 190 -4.53 16.55 -10.55
CA ARG A 190 -4.54 17.99 -10.30
C ARG A 190 -5.04 18.24 -8.87
N LEU A 191 -4.11 18.43 -7.94
CA LEU A 191 -4.47 18.73 -6.55
C LEU A 191 -5.13 20.10 -6.41
N PRO A 192 -6.02 20.28 -5.41
CA PRO A 192 -6.62 21.58 -5.12
C PRO A 192 -5.61 22.61 -4.59
N ILE A 193 -4.47 22.16 -4.04
CA ILE A 193 -3.45 23.03 -3.45
C ILE A 193 -2.29 23.23 -4.45
N PRO A 194 -2.11 24.43 -5.03
CA PRO A 194 -1.10 24.67 -6.07
C PRO A 194 0.34 24.40 -5.62
N LEU A 195 0.66 24.66 -4.34
CA LEU A 195 2.00 24.44 -3.79
C LEU A 195 2.45 22.98 -3.95
N PHE A 196 1.55 22.01 -3.71
CA PHE A 196 1.87 20.59 -3.88
C PHE A 196 2.05 20.23 -5.34
N ASN A 197 1.20 20.75 -6.24
CA ASN A 197 1.37 20.53 -7.69
C ASN A 197 2.75 21.00 -8.16
N THR A 198 3.17 22.21 -7.77
CA THR A 198 4.49 22.75 -8.12
C THR A 198 5.63 21.91 -7.52
N GLY A 199 5.50 21.48 -6.26
CA GLY A 199 6.47 20.61 -5.60
C GLY A 199 6.65 19.29 -6.33
N ILE A 200 5.55 18.61 -6.67
CA ILE A 200 5.54 17.35 -7.44
C ILE A 200 6.21 17.57 -8.80
N GLN A 201 5.84 18.63 -9.54
CA GLN A 201 6.42 18.93 -10.84
C GLN A 201 7.93 19.18 -10.79
N ASN A 202 8.41 19.84 -9.73
CA ASN A 202 9.85 20.05 -9.53
C ASN A 202 10.59 18.72 -9.34
N ILE A 203 10.01 17.78 -8.58
CA ILE A 203 10.60 16.43 -8.40
C ILE A 203 10.54 15.63 -9.70
N ILE A 204 9.45 15.67 -10.45
CA ILE A 204 9.35 15.04 -11.78
C ILE A 204 10.40 15.62 -12.74
N THR A 205 10.58 16.94 -12.73
CA THR A 205 11.59 17.61 -13.57
C THR A 205 13.00 17.23 -13.16
N PHE A 206 13.30 17.19 -11.85
CA PHE A 206 14.59 16.76 -11.33
C PHE A 206 14.90 15.30 -11.69
N THR A 207 13.95 14.38 -11.46
CA THR A 207 14.08 12.96 -11.79
C THR A 207 14.21 12.74 -13.29
N SER A 208 13.55 13.54 -14.12
CA SER A 208 13.70 13.49 -15.59
C SER A 208 15.06 14.00 -16.05
N ARG A 209 15.58 15.06 -15.44
CA ARG A 209 16.84 15.72 -15.82
C ARG A 209 18.08 14.97 -15.29
N TYR A 210 17.99 14.42 -14.09
CA TYR A 210 19.10 13.73 -13.41
C TYR A 210 18.68 12.33 -12.95
N PRO A 211 18.28 11.44 -13.88
CA PRO A 211 17.64 10.18 -13.52
C PRO A 211 18.57 9.23 -12.76
N HIS A 212 19.85 9.13 -13.15
CA HIS A 212 20.83 8.33 -12.41
C HIS A 212 21.00 8.83 -10.97
N LEU A 213 21.11 10.14 -10.77
CA LEU A 213 21.27 10.71 -9.42
C LEU A 213 20.03 10.41 -8.57
N ALA A 214 18.83 10.68 -9.10
CA ALA A 214 17.58 10.44 -8.38
C ALA A 214 17.39 8.96 -7.99
N ASN A 215 17.65 8.04 -8.94
CA ASN A 215 17.54 6.60 -8.69
C ASN A 215 18.55 6.12 -7.66
N ASN A 216 19.81 6.55 -7.74
CA ASN A 216 20.84 6.17 -6.78
C ASN A 216 20.53 6.71 -5.37
N LEU A 217 20.00 7.94 -5.25
CA LEU A 217 19.58 8.49 -3.97
C LEU A 217 18.44 7.67 -3.33
N LEU A 218 17.43 7.31 -4.13
CA LEU A 218 16.34 6.43 -3.67
C LEU A 218 16.84 5.04 -3.28
N LEU A 219 17.70 4.43 -4.10
CA LEU A 219 18.27 3.11 -3.85
C LEU A 219 19.07 3.10 -2.54
N MET A 220 19.90 4.12 -2.34
CA MET A 220 20.66 4.30 -1.10
C MET A 220 19.72 4.45 0.10
N ALA A 221 18.68 5.29 -0.02
CA ALA A 221 17.71 5.49 1.06
C ALA A 221 17.01 4.18 1.44
N PHE A 222 16.49 3.42 0.47
CA PHE A 222 15.83 2.13 0.73
C PHE A 222 16.78 1.09 1.36
N THR A 223 18.03 1.05 0.89
CA THR A 223 19.07 0.18 1.48
C THR A 223 19.36 0.57 2.93
N VAL A 224 19.51 1.86 3.22
CA VAL A 224 19.74 2.36 4.59
C VAL A 224 18.56 2.04 5.50
N PHE A 225 17.31 2.25 5.06
CA PHE A 225 16.13 1.89 5.84
C PHE A 225 16.08 0.39 6.12
N THR A 226 16.38 -0.45 5.12
CA THR A 226 16.45 -1.91 5.28
C THR A 226 17.46 -2.29 6.37
N LEU A 227 18.68 -1.75 6.29
CA LEU A 227 19.74 -2.00 7.27
C LEU A 227 19.38 -1.48 8.67
N PHE A 228 18.75 -0.31 8.78
CA PHE A 228 18.33 0.22 10.07
C PHE A 228 17.22 -0.60 10.72
N TRP A 229 16.26 -1.11 9.94
CA TRP A 229 15.24 -2.04 10.46
C TRP A 229 15.82 -3.40 10.87
N LEU A 230 16.96 -3.80 10.28
CA LEU A 230 17.72 -4.97 10.70
C LEU A 230 18.50 -4.72 12.00
N ILE A 231 19.20 -3.59 12.15
CA ILE A 231 20.15 -3.37 13.25
C ILE A 231 19.50 -2.69 14.46
N LEU A 232 18.64 -1.70 14.23
CA LEU A 232 18.07 -0.82 15.27
C LEU A 232 16.53 -0.81 15.21
N PRO A 233 15.87 -1.99 15.26
CA PRO A 233 14.42 -2.08 15.12
C PRO A 233 13.73 -1.26 16.23
N TYR A 234 12.66 -0.57 15.86
CA TYR A 234 11.82 0.18 16.81
C TYR A 234 12.51 1.34 17.54
N SER A 235 13.70 1.78 17.11
CA SER A 235 14.28 3.03 17.61
C SER A 235 13.36 4.21 17.26
N ARG A 236 13.23 5.16 18.20
CA ARG A 236 12.35 6.34 18.00
C ARG A 236 12.74 7.15 16.77
N ILE A 237 14.05 7.27 16.52
CA ILE A 237 14.60 7.95 15.36
C ILE A 237 14.19 7.24 14.07
N LEU A 238 14.39 5.92 13.97
CA LEU A 238 14.01 5.14 12.78
C LEU A 238 12.51 5.21 12.48
N ILE A 239 11.68 5.11 13.52
CA ILE A 239 10.22 5.23 13.38
C ILE A 239 9.85 6.60 12.81
N ASN A 240 10.36 7.68 13.39
CA ASN A 240 10.06 9.03 12.95
C ASN A 240 10.54 9.28 11.52
N LEU A 241 11.77 8.86 11.18
CA LEU A 241 12.32 8.98 9.83
C LEU A 241 11.51 8.17 8.82
N SER A 242 11.09 6.95 9.16
CA SER A 242 10.27 6.11 8.28
C SER A 242 8.89 6.72 8.06
N VAL A 243 8.27 7.30 9.09
CA VAL A 243 6.98 8.00 8.96
C VAL A 243 7.12 9.25 8.10
N LEU A 244 8.14 10.08 8.33
CA LEU A 244 8.40 11.29 7.53
C LEU A 244 8.68 10.94 6.06
N TRP A 245 9.44 9.87 5.83
CA TRP A 245 9.70 9.35 4.48
C TRP A 245 8.41 9.02 3.74
N TRP A 246 7.52 8.25 4.37
CA TRP A 246 6.26 7.87 3.75
C TRP A 246 5.28 9.02 3.64
N LEU A 247 5.27 9.98 4.57
CA LEU A 247 4.48 11.21 4.43
C LEU A 247 4.94 12.04 3.23
N PHE A 248 6.26 12.17 3.02
CA PHE A 248 6.82 12.86 1.87
C PHE A 248 6.38 12.19 0.55
N TRP A 249 6.58 10.87 0.44
CA TRP A 249 6.23 10.14 -0.79
C TRP A 249 4.73 9.96 -0.99
N TRP A 250 3.92 10.00 0.07
CA TRP A 250 2.48 10.03 -0.05
C TRP A 250 2.01 11.26 -0.84
N ILE A 251 2.64 12.41 -0.58
CA ILE A 251 2.35 13.65 -1.30
C ILE A 251 3.02 13.62 -2.67
N VAL A 252 4.32 13.36 -2.71
CA VAL A 252 5.13 13.56 -3.92
C VAL A 252 4.94 12.47 -4.96
N GLY A 253 4.88 11.21 -4.54
CA GLY A 253 4.84 10.06 -5.44
C GLY A 253 3.46 9.45 -5.62
N MET A 254 2.53 9.69 -4.70
CA MET A 254 1.19 9.09 -4.73
C MET A 254 0.07 10.13 -4.77
N ASP A 255 0.40 11.43 -4.74
CA ASP A 255 -0.55 12.54 -4.87
C ASP A 255 -1.75 12.47 -3.89
N PHE A 256 -1.49 12.00 -2.67
CA PHE A 256 -2.46 11.56 -1.66
C PHE A 256 -3.33 10.35 -2.02
N GLY A 257 -3.48 10.02 -3.30
CA GLY A 257 -4.25 8.89 -3.80
C GLY A 257 -5.76 9.13 -3.89
N ILE A 258 -6.34 10.12 -3.20
CA ILE A 258 -7.82 10.25 -3.05
C ILE A 258 -8.52 11.21 -4.04
N TRP A 259 -7.78 12.17 -4.60
CA TRP A 259 -8.35 13.29 -5.36
C TRP A 259 -8.71 12.95 -6.81
N GLY A 260 -8.15 11.88 -7.35
CA GLY A 260 -8.47 11.40 -8.69
C GLY A 260 -9.95 11.02 -8.85
N ALA A 261 -10.49 11.22 -10.05
CA ALA A 261 -11.86 10.78 -10.36
C ALA A 261 -12.03 9.26 -10.25
N LEU A 262 -10.94 8.52 -10.44
CA LEU A 262 -10.85 7.06 -10.37
C LEU A 262 -10.04 6.56 -9.17
N ALA A 263 -9.81 7.42 -8.19
CA ALA A 263 -9.16 7.04 -6.96
C ALA A 263 -10.07 6.20 -6.07
N THR A 264 -9.58 5.03 -5.64
CA THR A 264 -10.23 4.07 -4.75
C THR A 264 -9.77 4.20 -3.30
N ASP A 265 -8.52 4.61 -3.04
CA ASP A 265 -7.98 4.63 -1.68
C ASP A 265 -6.80 5.63 -1.56
N PRO A 266 -6.22 5.88 -0.36
CA PRO A 266 -5.17 6.87 -0.19
C PRO A 266 -3.77 6.36 -0.56
N ASN A 267 -3.68 5.30 -1.37
CA ASN A 267 -2.46 4.61 -1.79
C ASN A 267 -1.72 3.90 -0.63
N SER A 268 -0.52 3.38 -0.87
CA SER A 268 0.16 2.49 0.08
C SER A 268 0.91 3.21 1.21
N ALA A 269 1.30 4.48 1.06
CA ALA A 269 2.08 5.20 2.07
C ALA A 269 1.38 5.31 3.45
N PRO A 270 0.08 5.63 3.56
CA PRO A 270 -0.62 5.61 4.85
C PRO A 270 -0.62 4.23 5.52
N LEU A 271 -0.59 3.16 4.73
CA LEU A 271 -0.58 1.78 5.23
C LEU A 271 0.80 1.38 5.75
N TRP A 272 1.88 1.83 5.10
CA TRP A 272 3.23 1.78 5.65
C TRP A 272 3.30 2.47 7.01
N ILE A 273 2.78 3.70 7.10
CA ILE A 273 2.75 4.48 8.34
C ILE A 273 1.93 3.74 9.41
N LEU A 274 0.76 3.20 9.06
CA LEU A 274 -0.08 2.44 9.97
C LEU A 274 0.66 1.23 10.54
N LEU A 275 1.39 0.49 9.71
CA LEU A 275 2.20 -0.66 10.13
C LEU A 275 3.35 -0.24 11.07
N ILE A 276 4.05 0.85 10.74
CA ILE A 276 5.17 1.37 11.55
C ILE A 276 4.68 1.90 12.90
N VAL A 277 3.62 2.72 12.91
CA VAL A 277 3.10 3.34 14.14
C VAL A 277 2.45 2.29 15.04
N SER A 278 1.67 1.36 14.48
CA SER A 278 1.07 0.28 15.27
C SER A 278 2.12 -0.60 15.95
N SER A 279 3.25 -0.87 15.27
CA SER A 279 4.36 -1.62 15.85
C SER A 279 5.07 -0.86 16.98
N SER A 280 5.28 0.44 16.83
CA SER A 280 5.81 1.33 17.87
C SER A 280 4.91 1.35 19.12
N LEU A 281 3.59 1.42 18.93
CA LEU A 281 2.64 1.37 20.04
C LEU A 281 2.60 0.01 20.72
N ALA A 282 2.74 -1.09 19.96
CA ALA A 282 2.83 -2.43 20.51
C ALA A 282 4.15 -2.68 21.25
N ALA A 283 5.25 -2.06 20.84
CA ALA A 283 6.55 -2.17 21.52
C ALA A 283 6.58 -1.45 22.88
N ARG A 284 5.71 -0.45 23.08
CA ARG A 284 5.62 0.32 24.34
C ARG A 284 4.78 -0.36 25.43
N THR A 285 4.13 -1.49 25.14
CA THR A 285 3.40 -2.24 26.17
C THR A 285 4.37 -3.02 27.09
N PRO A 286 4.24 -2.93 28.44
CA PRO A 286 5.26 -3.38 29.40
C PRO A 286 5.70 -4.85 29.30
N SER A 287 4.88 -5.74 28.73
CA SER A 287 5.20 -7.16 28.58
C SER A 287 6.17 -7.50 27.44
N ALA A 288 6.49 -6.56 26.55
CA ALA A 288 7.26 -6.81 25.32
C ALA A 288 8.75 -6.42 25.41
N VAL A 289 9.14 -5.57 26.37
CA VAL A 289 10.47 -4.95 26.42
C VAL A 289 11.56 -5.92 26.91
N SER A 290 11.20 -6.99 27.64
CA SER A 290 12.18 -7.91 28.24
C SER A 290 12.82 -8.91 27.26
N ARG A 291 12.38 -8.98 25.99
CA ARG A 291 12.88 -9.99 25.01
C ARG A 291 13.49 -9.44 23.73
N ILE A 292 13.47 -8.12 23.51
CA ILE A 292 14.11 -7.52 22.32
C ILE A 292 15.64 -7.37 22.54
N THR A 293 16.10 -7.56 23.78
CA THR A 293 17.50 -7.36 24.21
C THR A 293 18.32 -8.65 24.37
N LEU A 294 17.84 -9.82 23.94
CA LEU A 294 18.68 -11.02 23.95
C LEU A 294 19.18 -11.34 22.54
N PRO A 295 20.51 -11.55 22.39
CA PRO A 295 21.20 -11.65 21.10
C PRO A 295 20.75 -12.85 20.27
#